data_AF-A0A7W9J1K2-F1
#
_entry.id   AF-A0A7W9J1K2-F1
#
_cell.length_a   1.000
_cell.length_b   1.000
_cell.length_c   1.000
_cell.angle_alpha   90.00
_cell.angle_beta   90.00
_cell.angle_gamma   90.00
#
_symmetry.space_group_name_H-M   'P 1'
#
loop_
_entity.id
_entity.type
_entity.pdbx_description
1 polymer ?
#
loop_
_entity_poly.entity_id
_entity_poly.type
_entity_poly.pdbx_seq_one_letter_code
_entity_poly.pdbx_strand_id
1 'polypeptide(L)'
;MTYTREMVEQLLPMLWDPDAVWGAKAPQAPPQDMPRATPNKKEGNTLYAHLADMNTGWEKAELTLKERRAIFLHYGLDWSEKDVAYNQEISPQGINVRLFTGVGKLVAHLNGGEFTEAAVC
;
A
#
# COMPACT_ATOMS: atom_id res chain seq x y z
N MET A 1 10.48 11.19 -7.78
CA MET A 1 9.17 11.27 -7.09
C MET A 1 9.37 10.71 -5.70
N THR A 2 8.76 11.31 -4.69
CA THR A 2 8.92 10.85 -3.30
C THR A 2 7.65 10.13 -2.88
N TYR A 3 7.78 8.88 -2.45
CA TYR A 3 6.67 8.10 -1.92
C TYR A 3 6.36 8.57 -0.49
N THR A 4 5.10 8.91 -0.22
CA THR A 4 4.60 9.15 1.14
C THR A 4 3.96 7.89 1.70
N ARG A 5 3.74 7.83 3.02
CA ARG A 5 3.06 6.68 3.64
C ARG A 5 1.66 6.51 3.08
N GLU A 6 0.89 7.59 3.03
CA GLU A 6 -0.49 7.57 2.57
C GLU A 6 -0.59 7.04 1.13
N MET A 7 0.36 7.44 0.27
CA MET A 7 0.45 6.94 -1.09
C MET A 7 0.76 5.45 -1.14
N VAL A 8 1.70 4.97 -0.33
CA VAL A 8 2.04 3.54 -0.26
C VAL A 8 0.85 2.73 0.27
N GLU A 9 0.15 3.20 1.29
CA GLU A 9 -1.04 2.55 1.85
C GLU A 9 -2.18 2.46 0.83
N GLN A 10 -2.38 3.49 0.00
CA GLN A 10 -3.34 3.46 -1.09
C GLN A 10 -2.95 2.49 -2.22
N LEU A 11 -1.66 2.31 -2.47
CA LEU A 11 -1.14 1.42 -3.51
C LEU A 11 -1.01 -0.04 -3.04
N LEU A 12 -0.93 -0.31 -1.74
CA LEU A 12 -0.73 -1.66 -1.20
C LEU A 12 -1.79 -2.66 -1.66
N PRO A 13 -3.12 -2.38 -1.58
CA PRO A 13 -4.14 -3.31 -2.04
C PRO A 13 -3.98 -3.71 -3.52
N MET A 14 -3.45 -2.80 -4.33
CA MET A 14 -3.26 -2.99 -5.77
C MET A 14 -2.19 -4.04 -6.11
N LEU A 15 -1.31 -4.40 -5.17
CA LEU A 15 -0.31 -5.47 -5.38
C LEU A 15 -0.95 -6.84 -5.62
N TRP A 16 -2.13 -7.06 -5.05
CA TRP A 16 -2.80 -8.37 -5.07
C TRP A 16 -4.08 -8.37 -5.89
N ASP A 17 -4.47 -7.23 -6.46
CA ASP A 17 -5.61 -7.14 -7.37
C ASP A 17 -5.13 -7.23 -8.84
N PRO A 18 -5.46 -8.32 -9.56
CA PRO A 18 -5.10 -8.46 -10.97
C PRO A 18 -5.73 -7.38 -11.86
N ASP A 19 -6.82 -6.73 -11.43
CA ASP A 19 -7.47 -5.65 -12.16
C ASP A 19 -6.86 -4.27 -11.87
N ALA A 20 -5.92 -4.15 -10.92
CA ALA A 20 -5.37 -2.86 -10.48
C ALA A 20 -4.75 -2.01 -11.59
N VAL A 21 -4.30 -2.66 -12.66
CA VAL A 21 -3.79 -2.05 -13.89
C VAL A 21 -4.77 -1.04 -14.50
N TRP A 22 -6.08 -1.23 -14.28
CA TRP A 22 -7.13 -0.35 -14.80
C TRP A 22 -7.50 0.79 -13.84
N GLY A 23 -6.79 0.93 -12.72
CA GLY A 23 -7.07 1.88 -11.65
C GLY A 23 -8.06 1.34 -10.62
N ALA A 24 -8.20 2.06 -9.50
CA ALA A 24 -9.16 1.71 -8.45
C ALA A 24 -10.59 1.74 -9.02
N LYS A 25 -11.37 0.68 -8.77
CA LYS A 25 -12.78 0.61 -9.19
C LYS A 25 -13.55 1.76 -8.51
N ALA A 26 -14.03 2.71 -9.32
CA ALA A 26 -14.94 3.73 -8.82
C ALA A 26 -16.25 3.07 -8.38
N PRO A 27 -16.69 3.23 -7.11
CA PRO A 27 -17.87 2.53 -6.59
C PRO A 27 -19.19 3.01 -7.20
N GLN A 28 -19.19 4.13 -7.95
CA GLN A 28 -20.37 4.66 -8.62
C GLN A 28 -20.08 4.90 -10.09
N ALA A 29 -20.99 4.42 -10.95
CA ALA A 29 -20.97 4.80 -12.36
C ALA A 29 -21.18 6.32 -12.48
N PRO A 30 -20.39 7.02 -13.31
CA PRO A 30 -20.64 8.43 -13.57
C PRO A 30 -22.07 8.61 -14.12
N PRO A 31 -22.78 9.69 -13.75
CA PRO A 31 -24.10 10.00 -14.31
C PRO A 31 -24.08 9.97 -15.84
N GLN A 32 -25.19 9.53 -16.45
CA GLN A 32 -25.27 9.27 -17.90
C GLN A 32 -24.94 10.49 -18.78
N ASP A 33 -25.07 11.71 -18.23
CA ASP A 33 -24.77 12.98 -18.91
C ASP A 33 -23.36 13.55 -18.60
N MET A 34 -22.52 12.82 -17.85
CA MET A 34 -21.18 13.30 -17.51
C MET A 34 -20.26 13.14 -18.74
N PRO A 35 -19.65 14.22 -19.26
CA PRO A 35 -18.73 14.11 -20.39
C PRO A 35 -17.57 13.19 -20.00
N ARG A 36 -17.32 12.15 -20.81
CA ARG A 36 -16.19 11.23 -20.59
C ARG A 36 -14.92 12.06 -20.51
N ALA A 37 -14.25 12.04 -19.35
CA ALA A 37 -12.97 12.70 -19.18
C ALA A 37 -12.01 12.21 -20.26
N THR A 38 -11.35 13.14 -20.94
CA THR A 38 -10.37 12.79 -21.96
C THR A 38 -9.17 12.16 -21.25
N PRO A 39 -8.77 10.92 -21.57
CA PRO A 39 -7.68 10.26 -20.87
C PRO A 39 -6.39 11.06 -21.03
N ASN A 40 -5.86 11.58 -19.92
CA ASN A 40 -4.55 12.24 -19.91
C ASN A 40 -3.46 11.19 -20.08
N LYS A 41 -3.03 10.96 -21.32
CA LYS A 41 -2.01 9.95 -21.66
C LYS A 41 -0.68 10.11 -20.91
N LYS A 42 -0.40 11.29 -20.32
CA LYS A 42 0.79 11.53 -19.52
C LYS A 42 0.75 10.85 -18.15
N GLU A 43 -0.44 10.65 -17.58
CA GLU A 43 -0.65 10.02 -16.26
C GLU A 43 -0.91 8.50 -16.38
N GLY A 44 -1.25 8.00 -17.57
CA GLY A 44 -1.45 6.57 -17.78
C GLY A 44 -0.19 5.73 -17.50
N ASN A 45 1.01 6.26 -17.77
CA ASN A 45 2.26 5.55 -17.53
C ASN A 45 2.74 5.60 -16.07
N THR A 46 2.27 6.53 -15.25
CA THR A 46 2.76 6.68 -13.87
C THR A 46 2.22 5.60 -12.95
N LEU A 47 0.98 5.15 -13.14
CA LEU A 47 0.40 4.06 -12.34
C LEU A 47 1.19 2.74 -12.53
N TYR A 48 1.53 2.39 -13.77
CA TYR A 48 2.35 1.20 -14.05
C TYR A 48 3.73 1.29 -13.40
N ALA A 49 4.37 2.46 -13.44
CA ALA A 49 5.63 2.67 -12.76
C ALA A 49 5.50 2.47 -11.24
N HIS A 50 4.44 3.02 -10.63
CA HIS A 50 4.15 2.81 -9.22
C HIS A 50 3.91 1.34 -8.88
N LEU A 51 3.16 0.60 -9.69
CA LEU A 51 2.94 -0.83 -9.45
C LEU A 51 4.22 -1.64 -9.61
N ALA A 52 5.10 -1.30 -10.57
CA ALA A 52 6.40 -1.95 -10.73
C ALA A 52 7.33 -1.68 -9.54
N ASP A 53 7.38 -0.43 -9.08
CA ASP A 53 8.13 -0.03 -7.89
C ASP A 53 7.59 -0.72 -6.64
N MET A 54 6.27 -0.74 -6.45
CA MET A 54 5.61 -1.41 -5.33
C MET A 54 5.87 -2.92 -5.33
N ASN A 55 5.82 -3.60 -6.49
CA ASN A 55 6.16 -5.02 -6.58
C ASN A 55 7.62 -5.26 -6.18
N THR A 56 8.54 -4.42 -6.69
CA THR A 56 9.95 -4.49 -6.34
C THR A 56 10.17 -4.25 -4.85
N GLY A 57 9.51 -3.24 -4.27
CA GLY A 57 9.58 -2.93 -2.85
C GLY A 57 8.97 -4.02 -1.99
N TRP A 58 7.85 -4.61 -2.40
CA TRP A 58 7.30 -5.77 -1.74
C TRP A 58 8.29 -6.92 -1.71
N GLU A 59 8.94 -7.27 -2.83
CA GLU A 59 9.89 -8.38 -2.86
C GLU A 59 11.19 -8.11 -2.09
N LYS A 60 11.73 -6.88 -2.18
CA LYS A 60 13.11 -6.58 -1.76
C LYS A 60 13.26 -5.75 -0.49
N ALA A 61 12.20 -5.09 -0.01
CA ALA A 61 12.30 -4.36 1.25
C ALA A 61 12.57 -5.33 2.42
N GLU A 62 13.35 -4.85 3.40
CA GLU A 62 13.76 -5.61 4.58
C GLU A 62 12.63 -5.75 5.61
N LEU A 63 11.56 -6.42 5.20
CA LEU A 63 10.41 -6.75 6.03
C LEU A 63 10.65 -8.09 6.73
N THR A 64 10.46 -8.12 8.03
CA THR A 64 10.31 -9.37 8.76
C THR A 64 9.08 -10.13 8.26
N LEU A 65 9.08 -11.45 8.41
CA LEU A 65 7.93 -12.27 8.03
C LEU A 65 6.64 -11.84 8.74
N LYS A 66 6.75 -11.34 9.98
CA LYS A 66 5.63 -10.85 10.78
C LYS A 66 5.06 -9.54 10.22
N GLU A 67 5.92 -8.58 9.86
CA GLU A 67 5.49 -7.33 9.21
C GLU A 67 4.83 -7.61 7.86
N ARG A 68 5.46 -8.46 7.03
CA ARG A 68 4.93 -8.86 5.73
C ARG A 68 3.55 -9.50 5.86
N ARG A 69 3.36 -10.42 6.81
CA ARG A 69 2.05 -11.02 7.08
C ARG A 69 1.02 -10.00 7.57
N ALA A 70 1.41 -9.09 8.46
CA ALA A 70 0.51 -8.05 8.97
C ALA A 70 0.01 -7.14 7.83
N ILE A 71 0.92 -6.67 6.98
CA ILE A 71 0.59 -5.84 5.81
C ILE A 71 -0.34 -6.59 4.87
N PHE A 72 -0.04 -7.85 4.55
CA PHE A 72 -0.86 -8.64 3.63
C PHE A 72 -2.27 -8.89 4.18
N LEU A 73 -2.40 -9.27 5.46
CA LEU A 73 -3.72 -9.50 6.06
C LEU A 73 -4.54 -8.21 6.10
N HIS A 74 -3.92 -7.09 6.48
CA HIS A 74 -4.63 -5.82 6.61
C HIS A 74 -4.99 -5.21 5.24
N TYR A 75 -4.01 -5.00 4.36
CA TYR A 75 -4.22 -4.29 3.09
C TYR A 75 -4.62 -5.21 1.93
N GLY A 76 -4.20 -6.48 1.96
CA GLY A 76 -4.48 -7.45 0.88
C GLY A 76 -5.77 -8.22 1.07
N LEU A 77 -6.17 -8.49 2.33
CA LEU A 77 -7.40 -9.22 2.65
C LEU A 77 -8.46 -8.37 3.34
N ASP A 78 -8.21 -7.07 3.54
CA ASP A 78 -9.11 -6.12 4.21
C ASP A 78 -9.50 -6.57 5.64
N TRP A 79 -8.59 -7.23 6.36
CA TRP A 79 -8.83 -7.59 7.75
C TRP A 79 -8.69 -6.37 8.66
N SER A 80 -9.55 -6.27 9.68
CA SER A 80 -9.41 -5.24 10.70
C SER A 80 -8.12 -5.44 11.50
N GLU A 81 -7.52 -4.36 12.02
CA GLU A 81 -6.35 -4.45 12.89
C GLU A 81 -6.57 -5.40 14.07
N LYS A 82 -7.80 -5.46 14.61
CA LYS A 82 -8.16 -6.37 15.70
C LYS A 82 -8.05 -7.83 15.29
N ASP A 83 -8.52 -8.18 14.09
CA ASP A 83 -8.46 -9.54 13.57
C ASP A 83 -7.02 -9.95 13.26
N VAL A 84 -6.22 -9.02 12.72
CA VAL A 84 -4.79 -9.24 12.50
C VAL A 84 -4.04 -9.40 13.83
N ALA A 85 -4.34 -8.57 14.83
CA ALA A 85 -3.76 -8.68 16.17
C ALA A 85 -4.09 -10.02 16.83
N TYR A 86 -5.35 -10.44 16.75
CA TYR A 86 -5.81 -11.75 17.22
C TYR A 86 -5.07 -12.88 16.50
N ASN A 87 -4.98 -12.83 15.17
CA ASN A 87 -4.29 -13.84 14.36
C ASN A 87 -2.79 -13.95 14.67
N GLN A 88 -2.14 -12.84 15.02
CA GLN A 88 -0.71 -12.80 15.31
C GLN A 88 -0.39 -12.88 16.81
N GLU A 89 -1.40 -13.10 17.64
CA GLU A 89 -1.29 -13.24 19.10
C GLU A 89 -0.56 -12.06 19.76
N ILE A 90 -0.88 -10.83 19.33
CA ILE A 90 -0.32 -9.60 19.89
C ILE A 90 -1.42 -8.60 20.26
N SER A 91 -1.07 -7.57 21.01
CA SER A 91 -2.00 -6.48 21.33
C SER A 91 -2.36 -5.65 20.09
N PRO A 92 -3.53 -4.98 20.08
CA PRO A 92 -3.89 -4.02 19.03
C PRO A 92 -2.86 -2.88 18.88
N GLN A 93 -2.23 -2.44 19.97
CA GLN A 93 -1.15 -1.45 19.90
C GLN A 93 0.08 -2.04 19.22
N GLY A 94 0.40 -3.30 19.51
CA GLY A 94 1.50 -4.02 18.86
C GLY A 94 1.31 -4.18 17.36
N ILE A 95 0.08 -4.41 16.88
CA ILE A 95 -0.17 -4.48 15.44
C ILE A 95 -0.07 -3.12 14.77
N ASN A 96 -0.53 -2.05 15.43
CA ASN A 96 -0.39 -0.68 14.94
C ASN A 96 1.08 -0.33 14.71
N VAL A 97 1.94 -0.59 15.71
CA VAL A 97 3.39 -0.39 15.57
C VAL A 97 3.97 -1.26 14.46
N ARG A 98 3.56 -2.52 14.35
CA ARG A 98 4.05 -3.43 13.30
C ARG A 98 3.67 -2.96 11.89
N LEU A 99 2.43 -2.52 11.69
CA LEU A 99 1.96 -1.95 10.42
C LEU A 99 2.69 -0.65 10.11
N PHE A 100 2.81 0.25 11.09
CA PHE A 100 3.55 1.50 10.96
C PHE A 100 4.99 1.27 10.51
N THR A 101 5.72 0.40 11.22
CA THR A 101 7.12 0.07 10.92
C THR A 101 7.24 -0.63 9.57
N GLY A 102 6.38 -1.60 9.28
CA GLY A 102 6.40 -2.33 8.01
C GLY A 102 6.15 -1.43 6.80
N VAL A 103 5.12 -0.57 6.86
CA VAL A 103 4.85 0.41 5.80
C VAL A 103 5.97 1.45 5.72
N GLY A 104 6.52 1.88 6.87
CA GLY A 104 7.65 2.80 6.91
C GLY A 104 8.89 2.25 6.21
N LYS A 105 9.18 0.96 6.36
CA LYS A 105 10.27 0.27 5.64
C LYS A 105 10.03 0.19 4.14
N LEU A 106 8.78 -0.03 3.70
CA LEU A 106 8.43 0.04 2.28
C LEU A 106 8.65 1.44 1.73
N VAL A 107 8.16 2.48 2.42
CA VAL A 107 8.36 3.89 2.04
C VAL A 107 9.85 4.22 1.95
N ALA A 108 10.65 3.81 2.93
CA ALA A 108 12.10 4.04 2.91
C ALA A 108 12.76 3.36 1.70
N HIS A 109 12.44 2.09 1.46
CA HIS A 109 12.97 1.33 0.33
C HIS A 109 12.62 1.96 -1.02
N LEU A 110 11.35 2.33 -1.22
CA LEU A 110 10.88 2.96 -2.46
C LEU A 110 11.53 4.32 -2.73
N ASN A 111 11.94 5.02 -1.66
CA ASN A 111 12.69 6.27 -1.74
C ASN A 111 14.21 6.07 -1.78
N GLY A 112 14.71 4.83 -1.78
CA GLY A 112 16.14 4.51 -1.80
C GLY A 112 16.88 4.82 -0.49
N GLY A 113 16.17 4.88 0.63
CA GLY A 113 16.71 5.17 1.96
C GLY A 113 16.51 4.04 2.97
N GLU A 114 16.96 4.28 4.19
CA GLU A 114 16.79 3.38 5.33
C GLU A 114 15.65 3.87 6.24
N PHE A 115 14.90 2.93 6.82
CA PHE A 115 13.86 3.28 7.77
C PHE A 115 14.49 3.71 9.09
N THR A 116 14.08 4.88 9.59
CA THR A 116 14.49 5.39 10.91
C THR A 116 13.27 5.52 11.82
N GLU A 117 13.31 4.91 13.00
CA GLU A 117 12.22 4.94 13.98
C GLU A 117 11.97 6.33 14.59
N ALA A 118 12.88 7.28 14.36
CA ALA A 118 12.84 8.63 14.95
C ALA A 118 11.66 9.52 14.50
N ALA A 119 10.85 9.07 13.53
CA ALA A 119 9.62 9.75 13.11
C ALA A 119 8.41 9.45 14.02
N VAL A 120 8.63 8.81 15.17
CA VAL A 120 7.62 8.49 16.19
C VAL A 120 7.73 9.48 17.35
N CYS A 121 7.26 10.71 17.14
CA CYS A 121 6.99 11.69 18.19
C CYS A 121 5.72 12.47 17.84
#